data_AF-B7X2Z6-F1
#
_entry.id   AF-B7X2Z6-F1
#
_cell.length_a   1.000
_cell.length_b   1.000
_cell.length_c   1.000
_cell.angle_alpha   90.00
_cell.angle_beta   90.00
_cell.angle_gamma   90.00
#
_symmetry.space_group_name_H-M   'P 1'
#
loop_
_entity.id
_entity.type
_entity.pdbx_description
1 polymer ?
#
loop_
_entity_poly.entity_id
_entity_poly.type
_entity_poly.pdbx_seq_one_letter_code
_entity_poly.pdbx_strand_id
1 'polypeptide(L)'
;MSTRRSSDGDMDWQCDHGAQYFTASNTEFRSQVFAWEQAGAAQVWQGRIGKHDGHDFVLQDRPLERFVGTPRMTSPAAHMVRGMHAISQSVRFQWQATIQPLQPRSAFGWILQSQEHGTEPHRYQAVVLAVPAPQAAPLLAGVAPEAAALASNARMLPCWALMVRCHQPLSLPVDGCFVEHSPLRWIARDSSKPSRGGTETWLLHAGHSWSEAHLEDDAATVTTALLHAFAQLGGPDPASVQATAHRWRYADTANPLNAGAWWDAAAGLGMCGDWLHSGSVEGAWLSGSRLARHVHIALHAHAS
;
A
#
# COMPACT_ATOMS: atom_id res chain seq x y z
N MET A 1 1.13 1.34 -1.24
CA MET A 1 1.96 2.55 -1.05
C MET A 1 1.10 3.78 -1.30
N SER A 2 1.04 4.75 -0.38
CA SER A 2 0.16 5.93 -0.52
C SER A 2 0.70 7.15 0.23
N THR A 3 0.54 8.32 -0.37
CA THR A 3 0.97 9.62 0.17
C THR A 3 -0.17 10.62 0.03
N ARG A 4 -0.52 11.32 1.11
CA ARG A 4 -1.45 12.45 1.09
C ARG A 4 -0.64 13.72 0.96
N ARG A 5 -1.16 14.67 0.19
CA ARG A 5 -0.60 16.02 0.03
C ARG A 5 -1.75 17.00 0.16
N SER A 6 -1.56 18.05 0.93
CA SER A 6 -2.52 19.12 1.15
C SER A 6 -1.79 20.36 1.67
N SER A 7 -2.51 21.46 1.82
CA SER A 7 -2.06 22.64 2.54
C SER A 7 -2.97 22.93 3.72
N ASP A 8 -2.41 23.49 4.78
CA ASP A 8 -3.14 24.11 5.90
C ASP A 8 -2.78 25.60 5.92
N GLY A 9 -3.64 26.43 5.29
CA GLY A 9 -3.27 27.81 4.97
C GLY A 9 -2.14 27.86 3.95
N ASP A 10 -1.06 28.58 4.25
CA ASP A 10 0.12 28.73 3.39
C ASP A 10 1.17 27.61 3.59
N MET A 11 0.91 26.66 4.49
CA MET A 11 1.84 25.59 4.82
C MET A 11 1.47 24.31 4.08
N ASP A 12 2.29 23.94 3.09
CA ASP A 12 2.20 22.64 2.44
C ASP A 12 2.65 21.52 3.38
N TRP A 13 1.97 20.39 3.30
CA TRP A 13 2.37 19.16 3.98
C TRP A 13 2.13 17.94 3.11
N GLN A 14 2.93 16.91 3.41
CA GLN A 14 2.72 15.57 2.88
C GLN A 14 2.90 14.55 3.98
N CYS A 15 2.20 13.42 3.85
CA CYS A 15 2.40 12.29 4.74
C CYS A 15 2.18 10.99 3.99
N ASP A 16 3.19 10.11 4.02
CA ASP A 16 3.01 8.73 3.60
C ASP A 16 2.06 8.08 4.60
N HIS A 17 0.84 7.71 4.22
CA HIS A 17 -0.19 7.21 5.18
C HIS A 17 -0.56 5.74 4.98
N GLY A 18 -0.01 5.10 3.94
CA GLY A 18 0.00 3.64 3.77
C GLY A 18 1.32 3.05 4.28
N ALA A 19 1.97 2.20 3.48
CA ALA A 19 3.30 1.66 3.77
C ALA A 19 4.30 2.76 4.15
N GLN A 20 5.00 2.60 5.28
CA GLN A 20 5.90 3.61 5.86
C GLN A 20 7.33 3.51 5.40
N TYR A 21 7.72 2.29 5.10
CA TYR A 21 8.96 1.90 4.47
C TYR A 21 8.71 0.51 3.87
N PHE A 22 9.68 0.01 3.14
CA PHE A 22 9.75 -1.39 2.76
C PHE A 22 11.16 -1.91 2.93
N THR A 23 11.28 -3.22 3.09
CA THR A 23 12.57 -3.93 3.11
C THR A 23 12.71 -4.70 1.80
N ALA A 24 13.95 -5.09 1.48
CA ALA A 24 14.25 -5.88 0.30
C ALA A 24 15.17 -7.03 0.69
N SER A 25 14.60 -8.24 0.72
CA SER A 25 15.27 -9.48 1.11
C SER A 25 15.46 -10.43 -0.07
N ASN A 26 14.54 -10.40 -1.03
CA ASN A 26 14.59 -11.19 -2.26
C ASN A 26 15.56 -10.54 -3.27
N THR A 27 16.37 -11.36 -3.93
CA THR A 27 17.41 -10.90 -4.89
C THR A 27 16.84 -10.14 -6.10
N GLU A 28 15.72 -10.60 -6.67
CA GLU A 28 15.07 -9.90 -7.80
C GLU A 28 14.53 -8.55 -7.34
N PHE A 29 13.85 -8.52 -6.18
CA PHE A 29 13.32 -7.27 -5.65
C PHE A 29 14.42 -6.30 -5.23
N ARG A 30 15.52 -6.76 -4.62
CA ARG A 30 16.68 -5.91 -4.29
C ARG A 30 17.29 -5.28 -5.54
N SER A 31 17.35 -6.02 -6.65
CA SER A 31 17.80 -5.47 -7.94
C SER A 31 16.86 -4.38 -8.45
N GLN A 32 15.55 -4.57 -8.31
CA GLN A 32 14.57 -3.54 -8.63
C GLN A 32 14.69 -2.30 -7.72
N VAL A 33 14.90 -2.49 -6.42
CA VAL A 33 15.12 -1.40 -5.47
C VAL A 33 16.37 -0.61 -5.84
N PHE A 34 17.47 -1.29 -6.17
CA PHE A 34 18.69 -0.63 -6.66
C PHE A 34 18.42 0.21 -7.91
N ALA A 35 17.63 -0.28 -8.87
CA ALA A 35 17.23 0.51 -10.04
C ALA A 35 16.41 1.76 -9.65
N TRP A 36 15.52 1.65 -8.65
CA TRP A 36 14.80 2.81 -8.12
C TRP A 36 15.72 3.81 -7.41
N GLU A 37 16.73 3.34 -6.69
CA GLU A 37 17.74 4.20 -6.06
C GLU A 37 18.54 4.98 -7.09
N GLN A 38 19.03 4.32 -8.14
CA GLN A 38 19.75 4.97 -9.25
C GLN A 38 18.87 6.00 -9.98
N ALA A 39 17.56 5.75 -10.07
CA ALA A 39 16.61 6.67 -10.66
C ALA A 39 16.14 7.78 -9.70
N GLY A 40 16.64 7.83 -8.46
CA GLY A 40 16.20 8.76 -7.42
C GLY A 40 14.74 8.57 -6.97
N ALA A 41 14.13 7.42 -7.28
CA ALA A 41 12.75 7.09 -6.97
C ALA A 41 12.59 6.40 -5.59
N ALA A 42 13.68 5.91 -5.00
CA ALA A 42 13.74 5.39 -3.64
C ALA A 42 15.10 5.72 -2.98
N GLN A 43 15.14 5.78 -1.65
CA GLN A 43 16.36 5.92 -0.86
C GLN A 43 16.22 5.20 0.48
N VAL A 44 17.35 4.89 1.12
CA VAL A 44 17.39 4.39 2.51
C VAL A 44 16.93 5.49 3.48
N TRP A 45 16.01 5.14 4.37
CA TRP A 45 15.62 5.97 5.50
C TRP A 45 16.52 5.70 6.72
N GLN A 46 17.32 6.70 7.09
CA GLN A 46 18.25 6.63 8.22
C GLN A 46 17.62 7.09 9.54
N GLY A 47 16.33 6.80 9.76
CA GLY A 47 15.63 7.17 10.98
C GLY A 47 16.05 6.34 12.20
N ARG A 48 15.98 6.93 13.40
CA ARG A 48 16.17 6.23 14.68
C ARG A 48 14.95 5.37 14.96
N ILE A 49 15.03 4.07 14.68
CA ILE A 49 13.90 3.15 14.87
C ILE A 49 13.99 2.43 16.22
N GLY A 50 12.89 2.44 16.97
CA GLY A 50 12.80 1.80 18.28
C GLY A 50 11.49 1.06 18.52
N LYS A 51 11.29 0.69 19.78
CA LYS A 51 10.02 0.22 20.34
C LYS A 51 9.70 0.98 21.63
N HIS A 52 8.43 0.99 21.99
CA HIS A 52 7.94 1.47 23.27
C HIS A 52 7.10 0.36 23.92
N ASP A 53 7.59 -0.19 25.03
CA ASP A 53 7.01 -1.36 25.71
C ASP A 53 5.91 -1.00 26.74
N GLY A 54 5.46 0.24 26.71
CA GLY A 54 4.51 0.80 27.66
C GLY A 54 5.16 1.69 28.73
N HIS A 55 6.48 1.64 28.87
CA HIS A 55 7.21 2.46 29.83
C HIS A 55 8.30 3.30 29.15
N ASP A 56 9.21 2.66 28.42
CA ASP A 56 10.43 3.30 27.91
C ASP A 56 10.59 3.13 26.40
N PHE A 57 11.23 4.13 25.78
CA PHE A 57 11.72 4.02 24.41
C PHE A 57 13.04 3.23 24.37
N VAL A 58 13.07 2.16 23.59
CA VAL A 58 14.26 1.33 23.36
C VAL A 58 14.59 1.34 21.88
N LEU A 59 15.76 1.87 21.51
CA LEU A 59 16.25 1.84 20.13
C LEU A 59 16.61 0.42 19.71
N GLN A 60 16.45 0.13 18.42
CA GLN A 60 16.86 -1.16 17.87
C GLN A 60 18.38 -1.22 17.71
N ASP A 61 19.01 -2.27 18.25
CA ASP A 61 20.46 -2.47 18.18
C ASP A 61 20.96 -2.86 16.78
N ARG A 62 20.10 -3.48 15.96
CA ARG A 62 20.48 -3.94 14.62
C ARG A 62 19.92 -3.03 13.54
N PRO A 63 20.77 -2.44 12.69
CA PRO A 63 20.29 -1.70 11.54
C PRO A 63 19.65 -2.67 10.54
N LEU A 64 18.35 -2.51 10.32
CA LEU A 64 17.64 -3.09 9.18
C LEU A 64 17.50 -2.00 8.12
N GLU A 65 17.98 -2.25 6.91
CA GLU A 65 17.80 -1.31 5.80
C GLU A 65 16.31 -1.15 5.48
N ARG A 66 15.83 0.09 5.60
CA ARG A 66 14.45 0.47 5.31
C ARG A 66 14.47 1.47 4.17
N PHE A 67 13.80 1.13 3.08
CA PHE A 67 13.68 1.98 1.91
C PHE A 67 12.37 2.75 1.95
N VAL A 68 12.41 3.98 1.45
CA VAL A 68 11.23 4.80 1.20
C VAL A 68 11.28 5.33 -0.22
N GLY A 69 10.12 5.49 -0.88
CA GLY A 69 10.07 6.19 -2.16
C GLY A 69 10.54 7.65 -2.01
N THR A 70 11.12 8.29 -3.02
CA THR A 70 11.58 9.70 -2.95
C THR A 70 11.06 10.51 -4.13
N PRO A 71 10.48 11.72 -3.92
CA PRO A 71 10.34 12.44 -2.65
C PRO A 71 9.16 11.97 -1.77
N ARG A 72 8.45 10.90 -2.18
CA ARG A 72 7.26 10.38 -1.49
C ARG A 72 7.11 8.88 -1.72
N MET A 73 6.38 8.16 -0.85
CA MET A 73 6.25 6.71 -0.96
C MET A 73 5.63 6.23 -2.28
N THR A 74 4.87 7.05 -2.98
CA THR A 74 4.31 6.69 -4.29
C THR A 74 5.31 6.74 -5.45
N SER A 75 6.52 7.27 -5.23
CA SER A 75 7.52 7.47 -6.29
C SER A 75 7.97 6.20 -7.04
N PRO A 76 8.20 5.04 -6.39
CA PRO A 76 8.56 3.81 -7.10
C PRO A 76 7.49 3.38 -8.11
N ALA A 77 6.22 3.39 -7.71
CA ALA A 77 5.10 3.09 -8.60
C ALA A 77 4.98 4.13 -9.73
N ALA A 78 5.10 5.41 -9.41
CA ALA A 78 5.05 6.48 -10.40
C ALA A 78 6.22 6.40 -11.41
N HIS A 79 7.40 5.97 -10.98
CA HIS A 79 8.54 5.73 -11.86
C HIS A 79 8.25 4.60 -12.86
N MET A 80 7.69 3.47 -12.40
CA MET A 80 7.30 2.38 -13.30
C MET A 80 6.26 2.83 -14.34
N VAL A 81 5.25 3.61 -13.94
CA VAL A 81 4.25 4.18 -14.87
C VAL A 81 4.89 5.10 -15.90
N ARG A 82 5.82 5.98 -15.49
CA ARG A 82 6.56 6.82 -16.45
C ARG A 82 7.41 6.00 -17.42
N GLY A 83 8.05 4.93 -16.95
CA GLY A 83 8.78 4.00 -17.82
C GLY A 83 7.87 3.37 -18.88
N MET A 84 6.65 2.98 -18.52
CA MET A 84 5.64 2.46 -19.46
C MET A 84 5.13 3.49 -20.48
N HIS A 85 5.25 4.80 -20.20
CA HIS A 85 4.95 5.83 -21.20
C HIS A 85 6.10 6.05 -22.20
N ALA A 86 7.33 5.67 -21.84
CA ALA A 86 8.52 5.88 -22.68
C ALA A 86 8.77 4.74 -23.67
N ILE A 87 8.12 3.58 -23.50
CA ILE A 87 8.23 2.45 -24.44
C ILE A 87 7.41 2.71 -25.71
N SER A 88 7.90 2.22 -26.85
CA SER A 88 7.27 2.47 -28.17
C SER A 88 5.90 1.82 -28.34
N GLN A 89 5.57 0.82 -27.53
CA GLN A 89 4.24 0.23 -27.49
C GLN A 89 3.35 1.01 -26.53
N SER A 90 2.19 1.48 -27.01
CA SER A 90 1.29 2.30 -26.22
C SER A 90 0.66 1.51 -25.06
N VAL A 91 1.03 1.85 -23.83
CA VAL A 91 0.26 1.46 -22.63
C VAL A 91 -0.81 2.52 -22.36
N ARG A 92 -2.08 2.11 -22.31
CA ARG A 92 -3.19 3.01 -21.99
C ARG A 92 -3.49 2.94 -20.49
N PHE A 93 -3.52 4.11 -19.85
CA PHE A 93 -3.99 4.27 -18.48
C PHE A 93 -5.35 4.92 -18.47
N GLN A 94 -6.25 4.44 -17.63
CA GLN A 94 -7.57 5.00 -17.42
C GLN A 94 -7.82 5.11 -15.93
N TRP A 95 -8.05 6.34 -15.48
CA TRP A 95 -8.36 6.66 -14.09
C TRP A 95 -9.87 6.83 -13.94
N GLN A 96 -10.35 6.80 -12.69
CA GLN A 96 -11.79 6.96 -12.39
C GLN A 96 -12.67 5.91 -13.10
N ALA A 97 -12.15 4.70 -13.27
CA ALA A 97 -12.86 3.58 -13.88
C ALA A 97 -12.94 2.42 -12.88
N THR A 98 -14.09 2.29 -12.25
CA THR A 98 -14.43 1.20 -11.34
C THR A 98 -14.96 0.04 -12.16
N ILE A 99 -14.15 -1.01 -12.31
CA ILE A 99 -14.53 -2.20 -13.07
C ILE A 99 -15.69 -2.94 -12.37
N GLN A 100 -16.71 -3.29 -13.15
CA GLN A 100 -17.85 -4.08 -12.72
C GLN A 100 -17.53 -5.59 -12.77
N PRO A 101 -18.34 -6.46 -12.13
CA PRO A 101 -18.15 -7.90 -12.17
C PRO A 101 -17.95 -8.43 -13.59
N LEU A 102 -16.90 -9.24 -13.78
CA LEU A 102 -16.55 -9.77 -15.08
C LEU A 102 -17.69 -10.65 -15.61
N GLN A 103 -17.95 -10.52 -16.91
CA GLN A 103 -18.89 -11.36 -17.63
C GLN A 103 -18.13 -12.49 -18.34
N PRO A 104 -18.79 -13.63 -18.65
CA PRO A 104 -18.15 -14.74 -19.34
C PRO A 104 -17.38 -14.29 -20.59
N ARG A 105 -16.16 -14.81 -20.74
CA ARG A 105 -15.29 -14.49 -21.87
C ARG A 105 -15.97 -14.86 -23.20
N SER A 106 -15.98 -13.92 -24.14
CA SER A 106 -16.48 -14.18 -25.49
C SER A 106 -15.44 -14.94 -26.33
N ALA A 107 -15.84 -15.47 -27.49
CA ALA A 107 -14.91 -16.05 -28.47
C ALA A 107 -13.80 -15.07 -28.91
N PHE A 108 -14.04 -13.76 -28.80
CA PHE A 108 -13.11 -12.70 -29.18
C PHE A 108 -12.32 -12.11 -27.99
N GLY A 109 -12.45 -12.69 -26.79
CA GLY A 109 -11.79 -12.23 -25.58
C GLY A 109 -12.73 -11.60 -24.55
N TRP A 110 -12.11 -11.01 -23.53
CA TRP A 110 -12.77 -10.33 -22.42
C TRP A 110 -13.29 -8.96 -22.84
N ILE A 111 -14.47 -8.62 -22.31
CA ILE A 111 -15.08 -7.30 -22.41
C ILE A 111 -15.16 -6.76 -20.99
N LEU A 112 -14.60 -5.58 -20.77
CA LEU A 112 -14.65 -4.91 -19.48
C LEU A 112 -15.80 -3.90 -19.47
N GLN A 113 -16.45 -3.76 -18.32
CA GLN A 113 -17.43 -2.73 -18.05
C GLN A 113 -16.95 -1.93 -16.85
N SER A 114 -17.01 -0.61 -16.95
CA SER A 114 -16.78 0.30 -15.84
C SER A 114 -18.08 0.98 -15.44
N GLN A 115 -18.22 1.31 -14.15
CA GLN A 115 -19.39 2.02 -13.64
C GLN A 115 -19.54 3.41 -14.27
N GLU A 116 -18.42 4.08 -14.53
CA GLU A 116 -18.37 5.48 -14.96
C GLU A 116 -18.45 5.63 -16.48
N HIS A 117 -17.97 4.66 -17.26
CA HIS A 117 -17.89 4.76 -18.73
C HIS A 117 -18.65 3.66 -19.48
N GLY A 118 -19.25 2.70 -18.77
CA GLY A 118 -19.93 1.56 -19.39
C GLY A 118 -18.95 0.59 -20.04
N THR A 119 -19.36 0.00 -21.16
CA THR A 119 -18.59 -1.04 -21.86
C THR A 119 -17.35 -0.47 -22.55
N GLU A 120 -16.17 -1.03 -22.25
CA GLU A 120 -14.94 -0.70 -22.94
C GLU A 120 -14.98 -1.14 -24.42
N PRO A 121 -14.48 -0.31 -25.36
CA PRO A 121 -14.53 -0.64 -26.78
C PRO A 121 -13.56 -1.75 -27.19
N HIS A 122 -12.54 -2.02 -26.38
CA HIS A 122 -11.50 -3.00 -26.68
C HIS A 122 -11.88 -4.41 -26.20
N ARG A 123 -11.23 -5.41 -26.80
CA ARG A 123 -11.24 -6.79 -26.35
C ARG A 123 -9.87 -7.16 -25.81
N TYR A 124 -9.86 -7.91 -24.71
CA TYR A 124 -8.62 -8.29 -24.04
C TYR A 124 -8.44 -9.80 -24.08
N GLN A 125 -7.27 -10.29 -24.47
CA GLN A 125 -6.97 -11.72 -24.43
C GLN A 125 -6.75 -12.23 -23.01
N ALA A 126 -6.23 -11.35 -22.14
CA ALA A 126 -5.99 -11.63 -20.75
C ALA A 126 -6.52 -10.49 -19.86
N VAL A 127 -6.99 -10.84 -18.66
CA VAL A 127 -7.37 -9.91 -17.60
C VAL A 127 -6.60 -10.25 -16.33
N VAL A 128 -5.98 -9.25 -15.72
CA VAL A 128 -5.22 -9.39 -14.47
C VAL A 128 -5.83 -8.47 -13.40
N LEU A 129 -6.18 -9.05 -12.26
CA LEU A 129 -6.64 -8.33 -11.09
C LEU A 129 -5.47 -8.11 -10.14
N ALA A 130 -5.07 -6.85 -9.97
CA ALA A 130 -4.04 -6.42 -9.03
C ALA A 130 -4.69 -5.58 -7.90
N VAL A 131 -5.71 -6.13 -7.26
CA VAL A 131 -6.54 -5.46 -6.25
C VAL A 131 -6.59 -6.26 -4.94
N PRO A 132 -6.91 -5.62 -3.80
CA PRO A 132 -7.25 -6.29 -2.55
C PRO A 132 -8.20 -7.47 -2.72
N ALA A 133 -7.97 -8.55 -1.97
CA ALA A 133 -8.73 -9.80 -2.11
C ALA A 133 -10.26 -9.63 -1.98
N PRO A 134 -10.78 -8.85 -1.00
CA PRO A 134 -12.22 -8.58 -0.88
C PRO A 134 -12.80 -7.83 -2.09
N GLN A 135 -11.97 -7.10 -2.84
CA GLN A 135 -12.37 -6.43 -4.07
C GLN A 135 -12.26 -7.35 -5.29
N ALA A 136 -11.34 -8.31 -5.29
CA ALA A 136 -11.21 -9.30 -6.36
C ALA A 136 -12.36 -10.30 -6.39
N ALA A 137 -12.81 -10.78 -5.23
CA ALA A 137 -13.88 -11.79 -5.12
C ALA A 137 -15.17 -11.47 -5.91
N PRO A 138 -15.81 -10.30 -5.73
CA PRO A 138 -17.03 -9.98 -6.48
C PRO A 138 -16.79 -9.79 -7.98
N LEU A 139 -15.56 -9.44 -8.40
CA LEU A 139 -15.22 -9.34 -9.81
C LEU A 139 -15.16 -10.70 -10.52
N LEU A 140 -14.88 -11.76 -9.77
CA LEU A 140 -14.63 -13.10 -10.29
C LEU A 140 -15.80 -14.07 -10.13
N ALA A 141 -16.75 -13.76 -9.24
CA ALA A 141 -17.79 -14.71 -8.81
C ALA A 141 -18.57 -15.35 -9.97
N GLY A 142 -18.84 -14.61 -11.05
CA GLY A 142 -19.59 -15.11 -12.21
C GLY A 142 -18.76 -15.86 -13.27
N VAL A 143 -17.42 -15.82 -13.19
CA VAL A 143 -16.54 -16.33 -14.26
C VAL A 143 -15.45 -17.29 -13.78
N ALA A 144 -15.06 -17.20 -12.51
CA ALA A 144 -14.08 -18.07 -11.88
C ALA A 144 -14.43 -18.25 -10.38
N PRO A 145 -15.47 -19.05 -10.04
CA PRO A 145 -15.94 -19.21 -8.67
C PRO A 145 -14.86 -19.72 -7.70
N GLU A 146 -13.97 -20.60 -8.16
CA GLU A 146 -12.84 -21.09 -7.35
C GLU A 146 -11.84 -19.98 -7.02
N ALA A 147 -11.56 -19.10 -7.98
CA ALA A 147 -10.71 -17.93 -7.78
C ALA A 147 -11.37 -16.90 -6.85
N ALA A 148 -12.68 -16.71 -6.99
CA ALA A 148 -13.46 -15.86 -6.10
C ALA A 148 -13.48 -16.39 -4.65
N ALA A 149 -13.55 -17.71 -4.47
CA ALA A 149 -13.45 -18.36 -3.17
C ALA A 149 -12.04 -18.20 -2.56
N LEU A 150 -10.98 -18.35 -3.38
CA LEU A 150 -9.61 -18.09 -2.96
C LEU A 150 -9.44 -16.65 -2.45
N ALA A 151 -9.96 -15.67 -3.18
CA ALA A 151 -9.90 -14.26 -2.79
C ALA A 151 -10.73 -13.97 -1.53
N SER A 152 -11.92 -14.57 -1.39
CA SER A 152 -12.77 -14.42 -0.21
C SER A 152 -12.14 -14.96 1.07
N ASN A 153 -11.29 -16.00 0.96
CA ASN A 153 -10.62 -16.61 2.11
C ASN A 153 -9.40 -15.81 2.60
N ALA A 154 -8.89 -14.87 1.81
CA ALA A 154 -7.78 -14.02 2.21
C ALA A 154 -8.28 -12.90 3.15
N ARG A 155 -8.15 -13.12 4.46
CA ARG A 155 -8.52 -12.12 5.48
C ARG A 155 -7.59 -10.92 5.43
N MET A 156 -8.12 -9.80 4.96
CA MET A 156 -7.45 -8.50 5.03
C MET A 156 -7.82 -7.77 6.32
N LEU A 157 -6.83 -7.17 6.97
CA LEU A 157 -6.96 -6.47 8.23
C LEU A 157 -7.11 -4.96 8.00
N PRO A 158 -7.97 -4.26 8.76
CA PRO A 158 -8.09 -2.82 8.67
C PRO A 158 -6.99 -2.10 9.47
N CYS A 159 -6.72 -0.85 9.09
CA CYS A 159 -5.84 0.04 9.84
C CYS A 159 -6.36 1.48 9.76
N TRP A 160 -6.57 2.10 10.91
CA TRP A 160 -6.67 3.55 10.99
C TRP A 160 -5.28 4.19 10.96
N ALA A 161 -5.15 5.25 10.18
CA ALA A 161 -3.94 6.03 10.01
C ALA A 161 -4.24 7.50 10.31
N LEU A 162 -3.51 8.10 11.26
CA LEU A 162 -3.66 9.51 11.61
C LEU A 162 -2.41 10.30 11.22
N MET A 163 -2.59 11.31 10.38
CA MET A 163 -1.53 12.21 9.92
C MET A 163 -1.58 13.48 10.77
N VAL A 164 -0.62 13.64 11.67
CA VAL A 164 -0.55 14.73 12.66
C VAL A 164 0.48 15.77 12.22
N ARG A 165 0.06 17.03 12.11
CA ARG A 165 0.93 18.16 11.83
C ARG A 165 1.21 18.90 13.13
N CYS A 166 2.48 18.95 13.48
CA CYS A 166 2.98 19.58 14.70
C CYS A 166 3.55 20.97 14.36
N HIS A 167 3.36 21.92 15.27
CA HIS A 167 3.89 23.29 15.09
C HIS A 167 5.42 23.34 15.17
N GLN A 168 6.02 22.44 15.95
CA GLN A 168 7.47 22.37 16.16
C GLN A 168 7.94 20.90 16.15
N PRO A 169 9.21 20.66 15.79
CA PRO A 169 9.85 19.35 15.96
C PRO A 169 9.66 18.79 17.37
N LEU A 170 9.27 17.52 17.46
CA LEU A 170 9.11 16.83 18.75
C LEU A 170 10.46 16.32 19.25
N SER A 171 10.69 16.38 20.57
CA SER A 171 11.90 15.88 21.21
C SER A 171 11.82 14.38 21.55
N LEU A 172 11.21 13.58 20.67
CA LEU A 172 11.17 12.13 20.84
C LEU A 172 12.52 11.50 20.47
N PRO A 173 12.98 10.46 21.20
CA PRO A 173 14.26 9.80 20.94
C PRO A 173 14.27 8.93 19.67
N VAL A 174 13.13 8.84 19.00
CA VAL A 174 12.85 7.98 17.83
C VAL A 174 12.33 8.81 16.66
N ASP A 175 12.58 8.33 15.45
CA ASP A 175 11.93 8.80 14.23
C ASP A 175 10.91 7.76 13.70
N GLY A 176 10.97 6.53 14.21
CA GLY A 176 9.93 5.52 14.04
C GLY A 176 9.90 4.57 15.22
N CYS A 177 8.71 4.13 15.65
CA CYS A 177 8.58 3.34 16.85
C CYS A 177 7.44 2.35 16.75
N PHE A 178 7.70 1.09 17.06
CA PHE A 178 6.66 0.11 17.36
C PHE A 178 6.12 0.39 18.76
N VAL A 179 4.80 0.35 18.94
CA VAL A 179 4.17 0.70 20.22
C VAL A 179 3.38 -0.51 20.70
N GLU A 180 3.64 -0.90 21.95
CA GLU A 180 2.93 -1.96 22.66
C GLU A 180 1.94 -1.36 23.66
N HIS A 181 0.95 -2.14 24.09
CA HIS A 181 -0.04 -1.75 25.11
C HIS A 181 -0.76 -0.42 24.83
N SER A 182 -0.99 -0.11 23.56
CA SER A 182 -1.60 1.14 23.09
C SER A 182 -2.58 0.87 21.94
N PRO A 183 -3.57 1.76 21.69
CA PRO A 183 -4.27 1.80 20.41
C PRO A 183 -3.33 1.94 19.21
N LEU A 184 -2.16 2.54 19.41
CA LEU A 184 -1.12 2.68 18.40
C LEU A 184 -0.28 1.41 18.32
N ARG A 185 0.07 0.99 17.09
CA ARG A 185 1.06 -0.07 16.84
C ARG A 185 2.37 0.44 16.27
N TRP A 186 2.31 1.60 15.59
CA TRP A 186 3.45 2.18 14.93
C TRP A 186 3.28 3.69 14.82
N ILE A 187 4.35 4.42 15.09
CA ILE A 187 4.45 5.86 14.82
C ILE A 187 5.68 6.13 13.97
N ALA A 188 5.62 7.12 13.07
CA ALA A 188 6.76 7.56 12.28
C ALA A 188 6.76 9.06 12.07
N ARG A 189 7.91 9.69 12.25
CA ARG A 189 8.20 11.06 11.86
C ARG A 189 8.40 11.11 10.35
N ASP A 190 7.35 11.43 9.61
CA ASP A 190 7.38 11.46 8.15
C ASP A 190 8.39 12.50 7.62
N SER A 191 8.51 13.64 8.31
CA SER A 191 9.49 14.69 8.03
C SER A 191 10.97 14.25 8.15
N SER A 192 11.24 13.13 8.83
CA SER A 192 12.60 12.56 8.92
C SER A 192 12.99 11.74 7.68
N LYS A 193 12.03 11.40 6.82
CA LYS A 193 12.31 10.61 5.61
C LYS A 193 13.00 11.50 4.56
N PRO A 194 13.89 10.94 3.73
CA PRO A 194 14.60 11.71 2.71
C PRO A 194 13.67 12.53 1.81
N SER A 195 13.98 13.81 1.59
CA SER A 195 13.18 14.72 0.75
C SER A 195 11.74 15.02 1.25
N ARG A 196 11.45 14.84 2.54
CA ARG A 196 10.20 15.29 3.19
C ARG A 196 10.43 16.60 3.97
N GLY A 197 10.81 17.66 3.26
CA GLY A 197 10.88 19.00 3.84
C GLY A 197 9.49 19.57 4.17
N GLY A 198 9.45 20.67 4.94
CA GLY A 198 8.22 21.38 5.29
C GLY A 198 7.76 21.12 6.72
N THR A 199 6.44 21.05 6.89
CA THR A 199 5.76 20.90 8.20
C THR A 199 6.18 19.64 8.95
N GLU A 200 6.48 19.76 10.26
CA GLU A 200 6.74 18.61 11.13
C GLU A 200 5.52 17.69 11.15
N THR A 201 5.67 16.50 10.57
CA THR A 201 4.54 15.61 10.33
C THR A 201 4.83 14.22 10.88
N TRP A 202 3.90 13.70 11.67
CA TRP A 202 3.92 12.36 12.22
C TRP A 202 2.77 11.53 11.66
N LEU A 203 3.05 10.30 11.29
CA LEU A 203 2.03 9.30 11.05
C LEU A 203 1.89 8.39 12.26
N LEU A 204 0.63 8.15 12.63
CA LEU A 204 0.25 7.19 13.65
C LEU A 204 -0.59 6.09 12.99
N HIS A 205 -0.14 4.85 13.07
CA HIS A 205 -0.92 3.67 12.68
C HIS A 205 -1.48 3.01 13.93
N ALA A 206 -2.79 2.79 13.92
CA ALA A 206 -3.46 2.04 14.97
C ALA A 206 -3.22 0.53 14.83
N GLY A 207 -3.34 -0.20 15.94
CA GLY A 207 -3.39 -1.65 15.98
C GLY A 207 -4.49 -2.21 15.07
N HIS A 208 -4.26 -3.36 14.45
CA HIS A 208 -5.27 -3.99 13.60
C HIS A 208 -6.52 -4.40 14.39
N SER A 209 -6.34 -5.00 15.59
CA SER A 209 -7.46 -5.36 16.46
C SER A 209 -8.26 -4.15 16.93
N TRP A 210 -7.56 -3.07 17.30
CA TRP A 210 -8.19 -1.79 17.64
C TRP A 210 -8.94 -1.22 16.42
N SER A 211 -8.32 -1.22 15.25
CA SER A 211 -8.95 -0.73 14.01
C SER A 211 -10.15 -1.55 13.57
N GLU A 212 -10.18 -2.86 13.86
CA GLU A 212 -11.32 -3.74 13.60
C GLU A 212 -12.48 -3.42 14.54
N ALA A 213 -12.20 -3.20 15.84
CA ALA A 213 -13.20 -2.80 16.82
C ALA A 213 -13.79 -1.40 16.55
N HIS A 214 -12.98 -0.50 15.99
CA HIS A 214 -13.35 0.89 15.68
C HIS A 214 -13.52 1.13 14.17
N LEU A 215 -13.84 0.08 13.41
CA LEU A 215 -13.83 0.18 11.94
C LEU A 215 -14.84 1.19 11.42
N GLU A 216 -16.04 1.22 12.00
CA GLU A 216 -17.14 2.08 11.57
C GLU A 216 -17.29 3.38 12.39
N ASP A 217 -16.37 3.62 13.32
CA ASP A 217 -16.33 4.88 14.06
C ASP A 217 -16.04 6.05 13.11
N ASP A 218 -16.54 7.23 13.47
CA ASP A 218 -16.28 8.44 12.72
C ASP A 218 -14.82 8.91 12.91
N ALA A 219 -14.35 9.69 11.93
CA ALA A 219 -12.96 10.15 11.90
C ALA A 219 -12.59 11.03 13.12
N ALA A 220 -13.54 11.76 13.73
CA ALA A 220 -13.25 12.64 14.86
C ALA A 220 -13.06 11.84 16.15
N THR A 221 -13.90 10.82 16.38
CA THR A 221 -13.76 9.87 17.49
C THR A 221 -12.39 9.16 17.44
N VAL A 222 -12.03 8.61 16.27
CA VAL A 222 -10.73 7.96 16.08
C VAL A 222 -9.57 8.93 16.26
N THR A 223 -9.68 10.14 15.69
CA THR A 223 -8.65 11.18 15.84
C THR A 223 -8.38 11.49 17.31
N THR A 224 -9.45 11.68 18.10
CA THR A 224 -9.34 11.99 19.52
C THR A 224 -8.62 10.87 20.28
N ALA A 225 -9.02 9.61 20.06
CA ALA A 225 -8.41 8.47 20.72
C ALA A 225 -6.92 8.30 20.38
N LEU A 226 -6.56 8.43 19.09
CA LEU A 226 -5.17 8.25 18.66
C LEU A 226 -4.26 9.42 19.02
N LEU A 227 -4.77 10.67 19.07
CA LEU A 227 -4.01 11.80 19.60
C LEU A 227 -3.75 11.66 21.10
N HIS A 228 -4.74 11.19 21.87
CA HIS A 228 -4.53 10.94 23.29
C HIS A 228 -3.47 9.85 23.52
N ALA A 229 -3.52 8.76 22.76
CA ALA A 229 -2.48 7.72 22.81
C ALA A 229 -1.09 8.25 22.40
N PHE A 230 -1.02 9.17 21.44
CA PHE A 230 0.25 9.79 21.03
C PHE A 230 0.79 10.76 22.09
N ALA A 231 -0.07 11.53 22.76
CA ALA A 231 0.32 12.41 23.85
C ALA A 231 0.92 11.62 25.04
N GLN A 232 0.40 10.43 25.33
CA GLN A 232 0.97 9.53 26.34
C GLN A 232 2.39 9.06 26.01
N LEU A 233 2.79 9.08 24.74
CA LEU A 233 4.15 8.77 24.29
C LEU A 233 5.09 10.00 24.28
N GLY A 234 4.64 11.15 24.79
CA GLY A 234 5.37 12.41 24.72
C GLY A 234 5.09 13.23 23.45
N GLY A 235 4.02 12.89 22.71
CA GLY A 235 3.47 13.75 21.67
C GLY A 235 2.89 15.06 22.24
N PRO A 236 2.55 16.03 21.37
CA PRO A 236 2.01 17.31 21.79
C PRO A 236 0.58 17.16 22.35
N ASP A 237 0.09 18.21 23.03
CA ASP A 237 -1.31 18.31 23.43
C ASP A 237 -2.22 18.12 22.20
N PRO A 238 -3.20 17.19 22.22
CA PRO A 238 -4.16 16.99 21.14
C PRO A 238 -4.83 18.28 20.64
N ALA A 239 -5.09 19.25 21.52
CA ALA A 239 -5.71 20.52 21.16
C ALA A 239 -4.77 21.47 20.37
N SER A 240 -3.47 21.20 20.39
CA SER A 240 -2.43 22.04 19.78
C SER A 240 -2.01 21.60 18.37
N VAL A 241 -2.61 20.54 17.82
CA VAL A 241 -2.23 19.97 16.52
C VAL A 241 -3.40 19.89 15.56
N GLN A 242 -3.06 19.85 14.27
CA GLN A 242 -4.02 19.48 13.25
C GLN A 242 -3.80 18.03 12.84
N ALA A 243 -4.90 17.28 12.64
CA ALA A 243 -4.84 15.88 12.29
C ALA A 243 -5.80 15.50 11.16
N THR A 244 -5.42 14.52 10.35
CA THR A 244 -6.27 13.98 9.28
C THR A 244 -6.26 12.46 9.39
N ALA A 245 -7.43 11.87 9.63
CA ALA A 245 -7.60 10.44 9.71
C ALA A 245 -7.84 9.83 8.32
N HIS A 246 -7.38 8.60 8.13
CA HIS A 246 -7.67 7.78 6.97
C HIS A 246 -7.94 6.34 7.40
N ARG A 247 -8.99 5.76 6.84
CA ARG A 247 -9.41 4.38 7.11
C ARG A 247 -9.01 3.46 5.96
N TRP A 248 -7.98 2.64 6.19
CA TRP A 248 -7.67 1.54 5.30
C TRP A 248 -8.50 0.32 5.69
N ARG A 249 -9.58 0.03 4.96
CA ARG A 249 -10.40 -1.19 5.21
C ARG A 249 -9.62 -2.47 4.92
N TYR A 250 -8.65 -2.40 4.01
CA TYR A 250 -7.86 -3.54 3.52
C TYR A 250 -6.37 -3.15 3.54
N ALA A 251 -5.80 -3.02 4.74
CA ALA A 251 -4.47 -2.43 4.96
C ALA A 251 -3.33 -3.45 4.89
N ASP A 252 -3.56 -4.65 5.41
CA ASP A 252 -2.59 -5.72 5.56
C ASP A 252 -3.30 -7.08 5.40
N THR A 253 -2.56 -8.17 5.27
CA THR A 253 -3.11 -9.54 5.17
C THR A 253 -2.68 -10.35 6.39
N ALA A 254 -3.64 -10.85 7.18
CA ALA A 254 -3.34 -11.56 8.42
C ALA A 254 -2.49 -12.81 8.21
N ASN A 255 -2.86 -13.60 7.20
CA ASN A 255 -2.16 -14.82 6.77
C ASN A 255 -2.10 -14.79 5.24
N PRO A 256 -1.04 -14.24 4.65
CA PRO A 256 -0.95 -14.19 3.19
C PRO A 256 -0.81 -15.61 2.64
N LEU A 257 -1.45 -15.87 1.49
CA LEU A 257 -1.64 -17.23 0.97
C LEU A 257 -0.33 -17.90 0.51
N ASN A 258 0.72 -17.11 0.27
CA ASN A 258 2.03 -17.55 -0.24
C ASN A 258 1.94 -18.42 -1.52
N ALA A 259 0.88 -18.23 -2.31
CA ALA A 259 0.68 -18.87 -3.62
C ALA A 259 1.55 -18.21 -4.72
N GLY A 260 2.08 -17.01 -4.46
CA GLY A 260 2.83 -16.20 -5.42
C GLY A 260 1.90 -15.44 -6.34
N ALA A 261 1.14 -16.13 -7.18
CA ALA A 261 0.11 -15.56 -8.05
C ALA A 261 -0.89 -16.65 -8.46
N TRP A 262 -2.09 -16.26 -8.89
CA TRP A 262 -3.08 -17.18 -9.48
C TRP A 262 -3.25 -16.87 -10.96
N TRP A 263 -3.24 -17.90 -11.81
CA TRP A 263 -3.38 -17.78 -13.27
C TRP A 263 -4.14 -18.98 -13.84
N ASP A 264 -5.22 -18.69 -14.57
CA ASP A 264 -5.91 -19.62 -15.45
C ASP A 264 -5.55 -19.29 -16.89
N ALA A 265 -4.73 -20.15 -17.50
CA ALA A 265 -4.25 -19.97 -18.87
C ALA A 265 -5.36 -20.13 -19.91
N ALA A 266 -6.32 -21.04 -19.68
CA ALA A 266 -7.41 -21.29 -20.61
C ALA A 266 -8.38 -20.10 -20.63
N ALA A 267 -8.71 -19.57 -19.44
CA ALA A 267 -9.53 -18.38 -19.32
C ALA A 267 -8.78 -17.09 -19.71
N GLY A 268 -7.44 -17.06 -19.61
CA GLY A 268 -6.68 -15.83 -19.73
C GLY A 268 -6.98 -14.89 -18.56
N LEU A 269 -7.03 -15.41 -17.34
CA LEU A 269 -7.46 -14.67 -16.16
C LEU A 269 -6.50 -14.89 -15.01
N GLY A 270 -6.12 -13.82 -14.30
CA GLY A 270 -5.16 -13.92 -13.21
C GLY A 270 -5.39 -12.94 -12.07
N MET A 271 -4.81 -13.25 -10.92
CA MET A 271 -4.75 -12.40 -9.75
C MET A 271 -3.33 -12.30 -9.23
N CYS A 272 -2.93 -11.09 -8.84
CA CYS A 272 -1.70 -10.83 -8.12
C CYS A 272 -1.95 -9.81 -7.01
N GLY A 273 -1.07 -9.80 -6.01
CA GLY A 273 -1.18 -8.91 -4.87
C GLY A 273 -0.26 -9.33 -3.74
N ASP A 274 -0.05 -8.42 -2.81
CA ASP A 274 0.62 -8.68 -1.53
C ASP A 274 -0.02 -9.86 -0.78
N TRP A 275 -1.35 -9.95 -0.79
CA TRP A 275 -2.14 -10.99 -0.13
C TRP A 275 -1.94 -12.41 -0.70
N LEU A 276 -1.47 -12.52 -1.95
CA LEU A 276 -1.08 -13.80 -2.56
C LEU A 276 0.36 -14.21 -2.24
N HIS A 277 1.14 -13.34 -1.60
CA HIS A 277 2.55 -13.59 -1.28
C HIS A 277 2.83 -13.42 0.22
N SER A 278 3.26 -12.23 0.65
CA SER A 278 3.81 -11.98 2.00
C SER A 278 3.27 -10.72 2.68
N GLY A 279 2.21 -10.09 2.17
CA GLY A 279 1.63 -8.87 2.78
C GLY A 279 2.53 -7.62 2.72
N SER A 280 3.64 -7.67 1.98
CA SER A 280 4.64 -6.59 1.91
C SER A 280 4.71 -5.97 0.52
N VAL A 281 5.38 -4.80 0.41
CA VAL A 281 5.68 -4.18 -0.90
C VAL A 281 6.51 -5.13 -1.78
N GLU A 282 7.49 -5.83 -1.18
CA GLU A 282 8.25 -6.89 -1.85
C GLU A 282 7.33 -8.01 -2.36
N GLY A 283 6.40 -8.49 -1.52
CA GLY A 283 5.44 -9.52 -1.91
C GLY A 283 4.52 -9.10 -3.04
N ALA A 284 4.01 -7.87 -3.03
CA ALA A 284 3.20 -7.33 -4.11
C ALA A 284 3.97 -7.31 -5.44
N TRP A 285 5.23 -6.86 -5.41
CA TRP A 285 6.08 -6.79 -6.60
C TRP A 285 6.41 -8.18 -7.16
N LEU A 286 6.76 -9.13 -6.28
CA LEU A 286 7.05 -10.52 -6.65
C LEU A 286 5.81 -11.20 -7.23
N SER A 287 4.64 -10.99 -6.62
CA SER A 287 3.37 -11.52 -7.11
C SER A 287 3.04 -11.01 -8.51
N GLY A 288 3.13 -9.69 -8.72
CA GLY A 288 2.89 -9.08 -10.04
C GLY A 288 3.88 -9.56 -11.10
N SER A 289 5.17 -9.62 -10.77
CA SER A 289 6.21 -10.10 -11.68
C SER A 289 6.01 -11.57 -12.06
N ARG A 290 5.63 -12.42 -11.11
CA ARG A 290 5.33 -13.83 -11.37
C ARG A 290 4.14 -13.99 -12.31
N LEU A 291 3.05 -13.25 -12.06
CA LEU A 291 1.87 -13.32 -12.93
C LEU A 291 2.18 -12.83 -14.35
N ALA A 292 2.94 -11.75 -14.49
CA ALA A 292 3.37 -11.25 -15.79
C ALA A 292 4.15 -12.31 -16.60
N ARG A 293 5.01 -13.09 -15.93
CA ARG A 293 5.72 -14.23 -16.58
C ARG A 293 4.76 -15.31 -17.05
N HIS A 294 3.75 -15.69 -16.25
CA HIS A 294 2.74 -16.67 -16.67
C HIS A 294 1.96 -16.18 -17.90
N VAL A 295 1.53 -14.92 -17.91
CA VAL A 295 0.83 -14.30 -19.05
C VAL A 295 1.72 -14.31 -20.29
N HIS A 296 2.99 -13.91 -20.15
CA HIS A 296 3.93 -13.87 -21.26
C HIS A 296 4.12 -15.25 -21.91
N ILE A 297 4.38 -16.29 -21.10
CA ILE A 297 4.53 -17.68 -21.57
C ILE A 297 3.27 -18.15 -22.30
N ALA A 298 2.09 -17.95 -21.70
CA ALA A 298 0.83 -18.40 -22.27
C ALA A 298 0.53 -17.74 -23.63
N LEU A 299 0.71 -16.43 -23.74
CA LEU A 299 0.43 -15.70 -24.98
C LEU A 299 1.46 -15.95 -26.09
N HIS A 300 2.71 -16.28 -25.75
CA HIS A 300 3.72 -16.64 -26.76
C HIS A 300 3.53 -18.06 -27.29
N ALA A 301 3.11 -19.01 -26.45
CA ALA A 301 2.80 -20.38 -26.87
C ALA A 301 1.63 -20.48 -27.86
N HIS A 302 0.73 -19.48 -27.88
CA HIS A 302 -0.38 -19.41 -28.83
C HIS A 302 -0.05 -18.64 -30.12
N ALA A 303 1.11 -17.99 -30.19
CA ALA A 303 1.57 -17.23 -31.36
C ALA A 303 2.54 -18.02 -32.25
N SER A 304 3.01 -19.17 -31.78
CA SER A 304 3.90 -20.12 -32.47
C SER A 304 3.13 -21.36 -32.94
#